data_AF-A0AAV5VKK1-F1
#
_entry.id   AF-A0AAV5VKK1-F1
#
_cell.length_a   1.000
_cell.length_b   1.000
_cell.length_c   1.000
_cell.angle_alpha   90.00
_cell.angle_beta   90.00
_cell.angle_gamma   90.00
#
_symmetry.space_group_name_H-M   'P 1'
#
loop_
_entity.id
_entity.type
_entity.pdbx_description
1 polymer ?
#
loop_
_entity_poly.entity_id
_entity_poly.type
_entity_poly.pdbx_seq_one_letter_code
_entity_poly.pdbx_strand_id
1 'polypeptide(L)'
;RMLGSTARRMVVSCSRVAARSFSIRSSVELPRLAVVPVFKVQTRLSSVEVFGPFDPPKQLTFKEVEERVLKAIRAWDRFPADKAGLLKLDAVFTELGFDSLDHVEIMMAIEDEFAFEVPLTEAEKLKTPKDIFKFICEREDVFE
;
A
#
# COMPACT_ATOMS: atom_id res chain seq x y z
N ARG A 1 9.40 -77.27 -12.92
CA ARG A 1 8.46 -76.30 -12.29
C ARG A 1 9.33 -75.40 -11.42
N MET A 2 9.77 -74.22 -11.87
CA MET A 2 9.07 -72.93 -11.79
C MET A 2 8.57 -72.65 -10.36
N LEU A 3 8.89 -71.56 -9.65
CA LEU A 3 9.51 -70.25 -9.92
C LEU A 3 9.96 -69.67 -8.56
N GLY A 4 10.94 -68.76 -8.53
CA GLY A 4 11.23 -67.97 -7.33
C GLY A 4 12.25 -66.86 -7.52
N SER A 5 11.81 -65.63 -7.17
CA SER A 5 12.61 -64.48 -6.71
C SER A 5 12.91 -63.33 -7.68
N THR A 6 12.01 -62.34 -7.64
CA THR A 6 12.22 -60.91 -7.31
C THR A 6 13.44 -60.14 -7.87
N ALA A 7 13.15 -59.06 -8.61
CA ALA A 7 13.94 -57.83 -8.56
C ALA A 7 13.06 -56.59 -8.88
N ARG A 8 13.30 -55.52 -8.11
CA ARG A 8 12.56 -54.25 -8.03
C ARG A 8 13.16 -53.18 -8.96
N ARG A 9 12.38 -52.09 -9.12
CA ARG A 9 12.78 -50.70 -9.46
C ARG A 9 13.19 -50.47 -10.92
N MET A 10 12.97 -49.32 -11.56
CA MET A 10 12.47 -48.00 -11.17
C MET A 10 12.00 -47.29 -12.46
N VAL A 11 11.02 -46.41 -12.33
CA VAL A 11 10.47 -45.60 -13.44
C VAL A 11 11.33 -44.35 -13.63
N VAL A 12 11.74 -44.05 -14.87
CA VAL A 12 12.11 -42.69 -15.30
C VAL A 12 11.64 -42.51 -16.75
N SER A 13 10.57 -41.75 -16.95
CA SER A 13 10.13 -41.30 -18.28
C SER A 13 10.61 -39.87 -18.47
N CYS A 14 11.54 -39.67 -19.42
CA CYS A 14 12.12 -38.40 -19.80
C CYS A 14 11.54 -37.98 -21.17
N SER A 15 10.78 -36.89 -21.22
CA SER A 15 10.22 -36.37 -22.47
C SER A 15 11.19 -35.37 -23.10
N ARG A 16 11.81 -35.74 -24.23
CA ARG A 16 12.57 -34.85 -25.12
C ARG A 16 11.66 -34.36 -26.25
N VAL A 17 11.66 -33.07 -26.55
CA VAL A 17 11.20 -32.54 -27.85
C VAL A 17 12.31 -31.70 -28.47
N ALA A 18 12.54 -31.95 -29.75
CA ALA A 18 13.71 -31.59 -30.54
C ALA A 18 13.59 -30.24 -31.25
N ALA A 19 14.76 -29.65 -31.54
CA ALA A 19 14.98 -28.42 -32.28
C ALA A 19 14.85 -28.58 -33.81
N ARG A 20 14.55 -27.48 -34.53
CA ARG A 20 14.91 -27.26 -35.94
C ARG A 20 15.23 -25.78 -36.20
N SER A 21 16.17 -25.56 -37.12
CA SER A 21 17.00 -24.35 -37.31
C SER A 21 16.92 -23.83 -38.77
N PHE A 22 17.55 -22.65 -39.04
CA PHE A 22 17.90 -22.01 -40.34
C PHE A 22 16.76 -21.30 -41.12
N SER A 23 16.92 -20.20 -41.88
CA SER A 23 17.98 -19.20 -42.13
C SER A 23 17.40 -18.11 -43.08
N ILE A 24 18.06 -16.96 -43.17
CA ILE A 24 17.70 -15.70 -43.85
C ILE A 24 17.80 -15.79 -45.39
N ARG A 25 16.85 -15.19 -46.13
CA ARG A 25 17.14 -14.46 -47.39
C ARG A 25 16.03 -13.47 -47.80
N SER A 26 16.48 -12.30 -48.26
CA SER A 26 15.74 -11.11 -48.72
C SER A 26 15.16 -11.25 -50.14
N SER A 27 14.03 -10.58 -50.44
CA SER A 27 13.81 -9.83 -51.69
C SER A 27 12.53 -8.98 -51.67
N VAL A 28 12.65 -7.83 -52.33
CA VAL A 28 11.74 -6.70 -52.53
C VAL A 28 10.60 -7.05 -53.50
N GLU A 29 9.39 -6.48 -53.34
CA GLU A 29 8.63 -5.80 -54.41
C GLU A 29 7.28 -5.19 -53.93
N LEU A 30 6.97 -3.99 -54.46
CA LEU A 30 5.79 -3.13 -54.21
C LEU A 30 4.73 -3.32 -55.31
N PRO A 31 3.45 -3.03 -55.01
CA PRO A 31 2.67 -2.13 -55.89
C PRO A 31 1.94 -1.07 -55.05
N ARG A 32 2.31 0.22 -55.17
CA ARG A 32 1.80 1.24 -56.10
C ARG A 32 0.36 1.72 -55.81
N LEU A 33 0.31 2.86 -55.11
CA LEU A 33 -0.61 4.00 -55.21
C LEU A 33 -2.11 3.79 -54.96
N ALA A 34 -2.57 4.30 -53.81
CA ALA A 34 -3.71 5.22 -53.76
C ALA A 34 -3.50 6.25 -52.64
N VAL A 35 -3.10 7.45 -53.03
CA VAL A 35 -3.06 8.64 -52.17
C VAL A 35 -4.49 9.14 -52.01
N VAL A 36 -4.95 9.31 -50.77
CA VAL A 36 -6.08 10.20 -50.46
C VAL A 36 -5.59 11.19 -49.40
N PRO A 37 -5.54 12.50 -49.70
CA PRO A 37 -5.22 13.51 -48.71
C PRO A 37 -6.52 13.91 -48.01
N VAL A 38 -6.58 13.73 -46.69
CA VAL A 38 -7.51 14.51 -45.86
C VAL A 38 -6.69 15.17 -44.77
N PHE A 39 -6.28 16.40 -45.09
CA PHE A 39 -5.97 17.43 -44.11
C PHE A 39 -7.15 17.54 -43.14
N LYS A 40 -7.00 17.04 -41.92
CA LYS A 40 -7.77 17.54 -40.78
C LYS A 40 -6.79 18.21 -39.84
N VAL A 41 -6.84 19.54 -39.87
CA VAL A 41 -6.28 20.44 -38.87
C VAL A 41 -6.57 19.87 -37.49
N GLN A 42 -5.56 19.31 -36.84
CA GLN A 42 -5.67 18.92 -35.44
C GLN A 42 -5.56 20.21 -34.63
N THR A 43 -6.70 20.89 -34.47
CA THR A 43 -6.83 21.99 -33.52
C THR A 43 -6.38 21.46 -32.16
N ARG A 44 -5.28 22.03 -31.65
CA ARG A 44 -4.84 21.92 -30.26
C ARG A 44 -6.02 22.31 -29.39
N LEU A 45 -6.77 21.33 -28.89
CA LEU A 45 -7.71 21.54 -27.81
C LEU A 45 -6.86 21.72 -26.56
N SER A 46 -6.59 22.98 -26.22
CA SER A 46 -6.27 23.36 -24.85
C SER A 46 -7.48 22.99 -24.02
N SER A 47 -7.43 21.81 -23.40
CA SER A 47 -8.36 21.42 -22.35
C SER A 47 -8.15 22.39 -21.20
N VAL A 48 -8.95 23.46 -21.18
CA VAL A 48 -9.15 24.25 -19.97
C VAL A 48 -9.83 23.29 -19.02
N GLU A 49 -9.08 22.82 -18.03
CA GLU A 49 -9.67 22.07 -16.92
C GLU A 49 -10.66 23.01 -16.24
N VAL A 50 -11.94 22.70 -16.41
CA VAL A 50 -13.01 23.34 -15.66
C VAL A 50 -12.74 22.95 -14.22
N PHE A 51 -12.19 23.90 -13.45
CA PHE A 51 -12.08 23.80 -12.00
C PHE A 51 -13.48 23.40 -11.52
N GLY A 52 -13.60 22.20 -10.92
CA GLY A 52 -14.87 21.67 -10.45
C GLY A 52 -15.51 22.60 -9.41
N PRO A 53 -16.67 22.23 -8.86
CA PRO A 53 -17.13 22.83 -7.61
C PRO A 53 -15.92 22.87 -6.67
N PHE A 54 -15.57 24.05 -6.16
CA PHE A 54 -14.52 24.18 -5.16
C PHE A 54 -15.04 23.43 -3.93
N ASP A 55 -14.74 22.14 -3.85
CA ASP A 55 -14.98 21.36 -2.66
C ASP A 55 -14.15 22.06 -1.58
N PRO A 56 -14.81 22.66 -0.56
CA PRO A 56 -14.06 23.30 0.50
C PRO A 56 -13.08 22.26 1.06
N PRO A 57 -11.85 22.67 1.42
CA PRO A 57 -10.88 21.74 1.99
C PRO A 57 -11.59 20.99 3.12
N LYS A 58 -11.64 19.66 3.02
CA LYS A 58 -12.36 18.82 3.97
C LYS A 58 -11.76 19.08 5.36
N GLN A 59 -12.46 19.85 6.17
CA GLN A 59 -12.03 20.21 7.51
C GLN A 59 -12.04 18.94 8.36
N LEU A 60 -10.90 18.61 8.98
CA LEU A 60 -10.79 17.47 9.88
C LEU A 60 -11.58 17.80 11.15
N THR A 61 -12.61 17.01 11.43
CA THR A 61 -13.37 17.11 12.69
C THR A 61 -12.72 16.25 13.77
N PHE A 62 -12.94 16.55 15.06
CA PHE A 62 -12.41 15.76 16.18
C PHE A 62 -12.67 14.26 16.06
N LYS A 63 -13.85 13.87 15.57
CA LYS A 63 -14.20 12.46 15.39
C LYS A 63 -13.33 11.78 14.34
N GLU A 64 -13.04 12.49 13.24
CA GLU A 64 -12.18 11.96 12.19
C GLU A 64 -10.74 11.82 12.68
N VAL A 65 -10.23 12.76 13.47
CA VAL A 65 -8.89 12.65 14.06
C VAL A 65 -8.82 11.46 15.02
N GLU A 66 -9.82 11.28 15.89
CA GLU A 66 -9.89 10.10 16.76
C GLU A 66 -9.88 8.80 15.95
N GLU A 67 -10.74 8.69 14.93
CA GLU A 67 -10.80 7.51 14.08
C GLU A 67 -9.47 7.24 13.36
N ARG A 68 -8.79 8.30 12.89
CA ARG A 68 -7.48 8.19 12.24
C ARG A 68 -6.38 7.76 13.20
N VAL A 69 -6.34 8.29 14.43
CA VAL A 69 -5.38 7.86 15.46
C VAL A 69 -5.59 6.38 15.79
N LEU A 70 -6.84 5.98 16.04
CA LEU A 70 -7.18 4.58 16.31
C LEU A 70 -6.82 3.67 15.12
N LYS A 71 -7.01 4.15 13.89
CA LYS A 71 -6.63 3.44 12.67
C LYS A 71 -5.12 3.30 12.53
N ALA A 72 -4.34 4.35 12.79
CA ALA A 72 -2.88 4.33 12.74
C ALA A 72 -2.31 3.30 13.72
N ILE A 73 -2.80 3.29 14.96
CA ILE A 73 -2.37 2.31 15.98
C ILE A 73 -2.72 0.87 15.57
N ARG A 74 -3.87 0.67 14.90
CA ARG A 74 -4.27 -0.65 14.38
C ARG A 74 -3.51 -1.08 13.13
N ALA A 75 -2.99 -0.12 12.35
CA ALA A 75 -2.24 -0.37 11.14
C ALA A 75 -0.79 -0.82 11.43
N TRP A 76 -0.32 -0.65 12.66
CA TRP A 76 0.99 -1.14 13.08
C TRP A 76 1.03 -2.68 13.02
N ASP A 77 1.97 -3.23 12.24
CA ASP A 77 2.03 -4.65 11.86
C ASP A 77 2.11 -5.62 13.06
N ARG A 78 2.65 -5.16 14.19
CA ARG A 78 2.85 -5.96 15.40
C ARG A 78 1.70 -5.84 16.39
N PHE A 79 0.64 -5.11 16.03
CA PHE A 79 -0.53 -4.94 16.86
C PHE A 79 -1.35 -6.25 16.98
N PRO A 80 -1.60 -6.76 18.19
CA PRO A 80 -2.36 -8.01 18.38
C PRO A 80 -3.85 -7.82 18.07
N ALA A 81 -4.37 -8.60 17.12
CA ALA A 81 -5.78 -8.56 16.70
C ALA A 81 -6.76 -8.75 17.87
N ASP A 82 -6.39 -9.57 18.86
CA ASP A 82 -7.21 -9.86 20.04
C ASP A 82 -7.43 -8.63 20.94
N LYS A 83 -6.53 -7.64 20.89
CA LYS A 83 -6.62 -6.41 21.69
C LYS A 83 -7.23 -5.23 20.94
N ALA A 84 -7.61 -5.40 19.67
CA ALA A 84 -8.20 -4.34 18.85
C ALA A 84 -9.51 -3.78 19.45
N GLY A 85 -10.30 -4.62 20.12
CA GLY A 85 -11.52 -4.21 20.82
C GLY A 85 -11.27 -3.53 22.18
N LEU A 86 -10.06 -3.66 22.72
CA LEU A 86 -9.64 -3.02 23.98
C LEU A 86 -9.05 -1.63 23.74
N LEU A 87 -8.69 -1.31 22.49
CA LEU A 87 -8.11 -0.02 22.14
C LEU A 87 -9.20 1.07 22.16
N LYS A 88 -9.20 1.83 23.26
CA LYS A 88 -10.06 3.00 23.50
C LYS A 88 -9.17 4.22 23.73
N LEU A 89 -9.76 5.42 23.67
CA LEU A 89 -9.04 6.66 23.97
C LEU A 89 -8.35 6.63 25.34
N ASP A 90 -9.03 6.13 26.37
CA ASP A 90 -8.50 6.08 27.74
C ASP A 90 -7.61 4.83 28.00
N ALA A 91 -7.32 4.01 27.00
CA ALA A 91 -6.47 2.83 27.18
C ALA A 91 -5.01 3.25 27.37
N VAL A 92 -4.33 2.68 28.37
CA VAL A 92 -2.91 2.93 28.59
C VAL A 92 -2.08 1.89 27.85
N PHE A 93 -1.08 2.30 27.08
CA PHE A 93 -0.26 1.37 26.28
C PHE A 93 0.41 0.29 27.15
N THR A 94 0.82 0.63 28.37
CA THR A 94 1.40 -0.31 29.33
C THR A 94 0.41 -1.37 29.82
N GLU A 95 -0.89 -1.04 29.94
CA GLU A 95 -1.93 -2.00 30.34
C GLU A 95 -2.29 -2.96 29.20
N LEU A 96 -2.17 -2.48 27.96
CA LEU A 96 -2.26 -3.33 26.77
C LEU A 96 -1.04 -4.24 26.64
N GLY A 97 -0.01 -4.06 27.45
CA GLY A 97 1.21 -4.87 27.45
C GLY A 97 2.16 -4.54 26.30
N PHE A 98 2.12 -3.30 25.81
CA PHE A 98 3.16 -2.77 24.93
C PHE A 98 4.37 -2.36 25.77
N ASP A 99 5.55 -2.65 25.25
CA ASP A 99 6.80 -2.25 25.88
C ASP A 99 7.22 -0.82 25.46
N SER A 100 8.33 -0.33 26.02
CA SER A 100 8.84 1.01 25.71
C SER A 100 9.40 1.13 24.28
N LEU A 101 9.72 0.01 23.62
CA LEU A 101 10.22 0.00 22.25
C LEU A 101 9.05 0.04 21.26
N ASP A 102 8.01 -0.74 21.54
CA ASP A 102 6.72 -0.73 20.86
C ASP A 102 6.12 0.69 20.86
N HIS A 103 6.31 1.43 21.96
CA HIS A 103 5.87 2.83 22.06
C HIS A 103 6.48 3.73 20.97
N VAL A 104 7.78 3.60 20.72
CA VAL A 104 8.48 4.38 19.68
C VAL A 104 8.01 3.97 18.29
N GLU A 105 7.79 2.67 18.05
CA GLU A 105 7.29 2.19 16.76
C GLU A 105 5.86 2.68 16.46
N ILE A 106 4.98 2.68 17.48
CA ILE A 106 3.63 3.22 17.35
C ILE A 106 3.66 4.72 17.04
N MET A 107 4.55 5.48 17.69
CA MET A 107 4.68 6.91 17.43
C MET A 107 5.15 7.19 16.01
N MET A 108 6.11 6.41 15.49
CA MET A 108 6.53 6.50 14.09
C MET A 108 5.37 6.23 13.11
N ALA A 109 4.53 5.23 13.38
CA ALA A 109 3.36 4.93 12.54
C ALA A 109 2.33 6.08 12.54
N ILE A 110 2.21 6.81 13.66
CA ILE A 110 1.31 7.96 13.78
C ILE A 110 1.92 9.19 13.07
N GLU A 111 3.21 9.45 13.26
CA GLU A 111 3.96 10.49 12.55
C GLU A 111 3.82 10.34 11.03
N ASP A 112 3.94 9.11 10.52
CA ASP A 112 3.78 8.79 9.10
C ASP A 112 2.34 9.03 8.59
N GLU A 113 1.31 8.69 9.38
CA GLU A 113 -0.11 8.86 8.99
C GLU A 113 -0.53 10.34 8.92
N PHE A 114 0.01 11.16 9.81
CA PHE A 114 -0.31 12.59 9.90
C PHE A 114 0.77 13.49 9.29
N ALA A 115 1.85 12.92 8.77
CA ALA A 115 2.97 13.62 8.14
C ALA A 115 3.55 14.76 9.01
N PHE A 116 3.68 14.53 10.32
CA PHE A 116 4.32 15.45 11.27
C PHE A 116 5.51 14.79 11.95
N GLU A 117 6.36 15.60 12.59
CA GLU A 117 7.48 15.12 13.40
C GLU A 117 7.19 15.39 14.89
N VAL A 118 7.16 14.35 15.72
CA VAL A 118 7.08 14.47 17.17
C VAL A 118 8.45 14.21 17.78
N PRO A 119 9.00 15.16 18.56
CA PRO A 119 10.26 14.92 19.23
C PRO A 119 10.09 13.82 20.30
N LEU A 120 11.11 12.99 20.48
CA LEU A 120 11.10 11.88 21.45
C LEU A 120 10.70 12.32 22.87
N THR A 121 11.14 13.52 23.28
CA THR A 121 10.81 14.10 24.59
C THR A 121 9.31 14.37 24.80
N GLU A 122 8.58 14.59 23.72
CA GLU A 122 7.12 14.72 23.74
C GLU A 122 6.48 13.33 23.63
N ALA A 123 6.95 12.49 22.69
CA ALA A 123 6.47 11.11 22.51
C ALA A 123 6.51 10.28 23.81
N GLU A 124 7.57 10.39 24.61
CA GLU A 124 7.71 9.67 25.90
C GLU A 124 6.64 10.06 26.94
N LYS A 125 6.07 11.27 26.84
CA LYS A 125 5.03 11.76 27.75
C LYS A 125 3.64 11.28 27.35
N LEU A 126 3.43 10.99 26.07
CA LEU A 126 2.15 10.57 25.51
C LEU A 126 1.92 9.09 25.81
N LYS A 127 1.25 8.75 26.92
CA LYS A 127 1.07 7.34 27.36
C LYS A 127 -0.27 6.74 26.97
N THR A 128 -1.18 7.55 26.45
CA THR A 128 -2.52 7.13 26.06
C THR A 128 -2.86 7.67 24.67
N PRO A 129 -3.72 6.98 23.89
CA PRO A 129 -4.22 7.48 22.61
C PRO A 129 -4.93 8.83 22.75
N LYS A 130 -5.56 9.10 23.89
CA LYS A 130 -6.18 10.40 24.21
C LYS A 130 -5.17 11.53 24.29
N ASP A 131 -3.99 11.28 24.83
CA ASP A 131 -2.93 12.30 24.89
C ASP A 131 -2.43 12.61 23.48
N ILE A 132 -2.27 11.58 22.64
CA ILE A 132 -1.89 11.73 21.22
C ILE A 132 -2.96 12.52 20.46
N PHE A 133 -4.24 12.17 20.64
CA PHE A 133 -5.35 12.89 20.04
C PHE A 133 -5.31 14.38 20.39
N LYS A 134 -5.16 14.72 21.67
CA LYS A 134 -5.06 16.12 22.11
C LYS A 134 -3.86 16.82 21.50
N PHE A 135 -2.72 16.14 21.46
CA PHE A 135 -1.50 16.68 20.86
C PHE A 135 -1.71 17.02 19.37
N ILE A 136 -2.41 16.16 18.63
CA ILE A 136 -2.74 16.39 17.22
C ILE A 136 -3.72 17.56 17.08
N CYS A 137 -4.74 17.64 17.94
CA CYS A 137 -5.70 18.75 17.92
C CYS A 137 -5.10 20.11 18.28
N GLU A 138 -4.01 20.15 19.06
CA GLU A 138 -3.29 21.38 19.36
C GLU A 138 -2.34 21.80 18.21
N ARG A 139 -1.89 20.85 17.38
CA ARG A 139 -0.93 21.05 16.30
C ARG A 139 -1.59 21.29 14.94
N GLU A 140 -2.63 20.53 14.61
CA GLU A 140 -3.47 20.75 13.43
C GLU A 140 -4.62 21.67 13.82
N ASP A 141 -4.98 22.63 12.96
CA ASP A 141 -6.14 23.51 13.12
C ASP A 141 -7.45 22.69 12.98
N VAL A 142 -7.72 21.81 13.94
CA VAL A 142 -8.91 20.95 14.01
C VAL A 142 -10.07 21.80 14.55
N PHE A 143 -11.13 21.93 13.74
CA PHE A 143 -12.32 22.73 14.09
C PHE A 143 -13.41 21.85 14.72
N GLU A 144 -14.14 22.38 15.71
CA GLU A 144 -15.26 21.72 16.39
C GLU A 144 -16.55 21.68 15.57
#